data_AF-A0A918L6U6-F1
#
_entry.id   AF-A0A918L6U6-F1
#
_cell.length_a   1.000
_cell.length_b   1.000
_cell.length_c   1.000
_cell.angle_alpha   90.00
_cell.angle_beta   90.00
_cell.angle_gamma   90.00
#
_symmetry.space_group_name_H-M   'P 1'
#
loop_
_entity.id
_entity.type
_entity.pdbx_description
1 polymer ?
#
loop_
_entity_poly.entity_id
_entity_poly.type
_entity_poly.pdbx_seq_one_letter_code
_entity_poly.pdbx_strand_id
1 'polypeptide(L)'
;MRKTIAILAAAFALAGCGAVPPPEVTFYADGDAVRAHPQILCDLATLTCEQDEDAVVTLAVRPGYPVQISVPAALAREPWGVVFSYLTPDGERVDGSSRIFVPGQFRQYAYTLELPNEDDRLLFAAVQRLAIVQGDTPVPTGYWILRAEA
;
A
#
# COMPACT_ATOMS: atom_id res chain seq x y z
N MET A 1 29.88 17.96 56.28
CA MET A 1 30.77 18.23 55.12
C MET A 1 30.18 17.59 53.88
N ARG A 2 29.82 18.41 52.88
CA ARG A 2 29.25 18.02 51.58
C ARG A 2 30.24 17.13 50.82
N LYS A 3 29.77 16.03 50.19
CA LYS A 3 30.47 15.39 49.07
C LYS A 3 29.48 15.16 47.93
N THR A 4 29.91 15.64 46.78
CA THR A 4 29.28 15.83 45.48
C THR A 4 28.70 14.58 44.83
N ILE A 5 27.57 14.78 44.16
CA ILE A 5 26.89 13.87 43.23
C ILE A 5 27.77 13.65 41.99
N ALA A 6 27.81 12.42 41.48
CA ALA A 6 28.23 12.11 40.12
C ALA A 6 27.15 11.25 39.45
N ILE A 7 26.35 11.88 38.57
CA ILE A 7 25.40 11.22 37.69
C ILE A 7 26.22 10.68 36.51
N LEU A 8 26.35 9.36 36.38
CA LEU A 8 26.77 8.74 35.12
C LEU A 8 25.53 8.53 34.25
N ALA A 9 25.29 9.46 33.33
CA ALA A 9 24.41 9.26 32.20
C ALA A 9 25.15 8.40 31.16
N ALA A 10 24.85 7.11 31.10
CA ALA A 10 25.24 6.26 29.99
C ALA A 10 24.09 6.20 28.99
N ALA A 11 23.97 7.22 28.14
CA ALA A 11 23.09 7.18 26.98
C ALA A 11 23.83 6.44 25.85
N PHE A 12 23.60 5.13 25.73
CA PHE A 12 23.97 4.39 24.53
C PHE A 12 22.98 4.76 23.41
N ALA A 13 23.37 5.71 22.57
CA ALA A 13 22.69 5.96 21.30
C ALA A 13 23.04 4.84 20.31
N LEU A 14 22.21 3.80 20.26
CA LEU A 14 22.21 2.83 19.16
C LEU A 14 21.52 3.49 17.95
N ALA A 15 22.18 4.46 17.33
CA ALA A 15 21.81 4.91 15.98
C ALA A 15 22.38 3.89 14.98
N GLY A 16 21.69 2.77 14.82
CA GLY A 16 21.94 1.89 13.69
C GLY A 16 21.53 2.62 12.41
N CYS A 17 22.44 2.73 11.44
CA CYS A 17 22.09 3.05 10.05
C CYS A 17 21.27 1.89 9.49
N GLY A 18 20.00 1.78 9.91
CA GLY A 18 19.04 0.85 9.33
C GLY A 18 18.68 1.34 7.94
N ALA A 19 18.67 0.44 6.96
CA ALA A 19 18.05 0.70 5.67
C ALA A 19 16.61 1.21 5.91
N VAL A 20 16.19 2.23 5.16
CA VAL A 20 14.81 2.71 5.24
C VAL A 20 13.92 1.54 4.80
N PRO A 21 12.98 1.07 5.65
CA PRO A 21 12.13 -0.05 5.28
C PRO A 21 11.28 0.30 4.06
N PRO A 22 10.96 -0.69 3.20
CA PRO A 22 10.05 -0.46 2.08
C PRO A 22 8.72 0.14 2.56
N PRO A 23 8.08 1.02 1.76
CA PRO A 23 6.82 1.63 2.15
C PRO A 23 5.71 0.58 2.29
N GLU A 24 4.91 0.68 3.35
CA GLU A 24 3.78 -0.21 3.61
C GLU A 24 2.44 0.45 3.24
N VAL A 25 1.53 -0.31 2.64
CA VAL A 25 0.14 0.12 2.39
C VAL A 25 -0.77 -0.53 3.42
N THR A 26 -1.68 0.24 4.02
CA THR A 26 -2.68 -0.31 4.94
C THR A 26 -4.01 -0.50 4.23
N PHE A 27 -4.58 -1.70 4.33
CA PHE A 27 -5.94 -2.01 3.94
C PHE A 27 -6.79 -2.16 5.19
N TYR A 28 -7.95 -1.51 5.23
CA TYR A 28 -8.92 -1.61 6.32
C TYR A 28 -10.30 -1.95 5.75
N ALA A 29 -10.93 -2.95 6.33
CA ALA A 29 -12.29 -3.37 6.00
C ALA A 29 -12.90 -4.02 7.25
N ASP A 30 -14.21 -3.84 7.43
CA ASP A 30 -14.98 -4.57 8.44
C ASP A 30 -14.46 -4.50 9.91
N GLY A 31 -13.66 -3.49 10.26
CA GLY A 31 -13.11 -3.32 11.60
C GLY A 31 -11.67 -3.81 11.75
N ASP A 32 -11.14 -4.52 10.75
CA ASP A 32 -9.80 -5.09 10.74
C ASP A 32 -8.87 -4.35 9.79
N ALA A 33 -7.58 -4.34 10.11
CA ALA A 33 -6.54 -3.70 9.30
C ALA A 33 -5.36 -4.64 9.09
N VAL A 34 -4.86 -4.69 7.85
CA VAL A 34 -3.61 -5.38 7.49
C VAL A 34 -2.67 -4.41 6.77
N ARG A 35 -1.37 -4.57 7.02
CA ARG A 35 -0.32 -3.80 6.35
C ARG A 35 0.39 -4.69 5.35
N ALA A 36 0.32 -4.32 4.08
CA ALA A 36 1.04 -4.98 3.02
C ALA A 36 2.43 -4.35 2.85
N HIS A 37 3.44 -5.20 2.74
CA HIS A 37 4.71 -4.85 2.14
C HIS A 37 4.58 -4.92 0.60
N PRO A 38 5.51 -4.33 -0.17
CA PRO A 38 5.46 -4.47 -1.61
C PRO A 38 5.76 -5.92 -2.02
N GLN A 39 4.86 -6.55 -2.76
CA GLN A 39 5.14 -7.84 -3.41
C GLN A 39 6.18 -7.67 -4.53
N ILE A 40 6.14 -6.53 -5.22
CA ILE A 40 7.15 -6.16 -6.22
C ILE A 40 7.51 -4.71 -5.97
N LEU A 41 8.80 -4.38 -6.01
CA LEU A 41 9.28 -3.00 -5.98
C LEU A 41 10.50 -2.85 -6.91
N CYS A 42 10.36 -2.06 -7.96
CA CYS A 42 11.41 -1.80 -8.94
C CYS A 42 12.06 -0.43 -8.71
N ASP A 43 13.39 -0.40 -8.72
CA ASP A 43 14.20 0.80 -8.84
C ASP A 43 14.61 0.99 -10.30
N LEU A 44 14.12 2.08 -10.91
CA LEU A 44 14.39 2.39 -12.30
C LEU A 44 15.80 2.96 -12.54
N ALA A 45 16.47 3.47 -11.50
CA ALA A 45 17.83 3.97 -11.63
C ALA A 45 18.84 2.82 -11.74
N THR A 46 18.61 1.74 -11.01
CA THR A 46 19.46 0.53 -11.01
C THR A 46 18.92 -0.56 -11.94
N LEU A 47 17.69 -0.43 -12.43
CA LEU A 47 16.98 -1.43 -13.22
C LEU A 47 16.83 -2.78 -12.49
N THR A 48 16.66 -2.73 -11.17
CA THR A 48 16.48 -3.91 -10.31
C THR A 48 15.08 -3.95 -9.73
N CYS A 49 14.48 -5.15 -9.65
CA CYS A 49 13.20 -5.36 -8.98
C CYS A 49 13.36 -6.37 -7.85
N GLU A 50 12.92 -5.98 -6.66
CA GLU A 50 12.75 -6.87 -5.53
C GLU A 50 11.36 -7.50 -5.62
N GLN A 51 11.26 -8.79 -5.27
CA GLN A 51 10.00 -9.53 -5.24
C GLN A 51 9.90 -10.33 -3.94
N ASP A 52 8.71 -10.31 -3.34
CA ASP A 52 8.36 -11.05 -2.13
C ASP A 52 6.94 -11.60 -2.29
N GLU A 53 6.83 -12.87 -2.65
CA GLU A 53 5.53 -13.52 -2.84
C GLU A 53 4.74 -13.67 -1.52
N ASP A 54 5.43 -13.66 -0.38
CA ASP A 54 4.80 -13.76 0.94
C ASP A 54 4.26 -12.39 1.42
N ALA A 55 4.49 -11.31 0.67
CA ALA A 55 4.01 -9.97 0.99
C ALA A 55 2.51 -9.74 0.67
N VAL A 56 1.86 -10.69 -0.02
CA VAL A 56 0.41 -10.63 -0.27
C VAL A 56 -0.34 -10.84 1.04
N VAL A 57 -1.12 -9.85 1.44
CA VAL A 57 -1.92 -9.92 2.67
C VAL A 57 -3.35 -10.32 2.38
N THR A 58 -4.01 -10.85 3.40
CA THR A 58 -5.40 -11.27 3.33
C THR A 58 -6.23 -10.50 4.34
N LEU A 59 -7.45 -10.13 3.97
CA LEU A 59 -8.44 -9.51 4.85
C LEU A 59 -9.83 -10.04 4.54
N ALA A 60 -10.63 -10.29 5.57
CA ALA A 60 -12.05 -10.57 5.39
C ALA A 60 -12.76 -9.30 4.92
N VAL A 61 -13.48 -9.38 3.80
CA VAL A 61 -14.23 -8.27 3.21
C VAL A 61 -15.60 -8.78 2.81
N ARG A 62 -16.63 -8.33 3.53
CA ARG A 62 -18.01 -8.70 3.22
C ARG A 62 -18.47 -8.10 1.89
N PRO A 63 -19.37 -8.78 1.15
CA PRO A 63 -19.98 -8.21 -0.05
C PRO A 63 -20.56 -6.80 0.20
N GLY A 64 -20.31 -5.89 -0.73
CA GLY A 64 -20.79 -4.50 -0.65
C GLY A 64 -20.07 -3.60 0.36
N TYR A 65 -19.18 -4.13 1.20
CA TYR A 65 -18.44 -3.32 2.17
C TYR A 65 -17.21 -2.67 1.52
N PRO A 66 -16.92 -1.39 1.84
CA PRO A 66 -15.79 -0.70 1.26
C PRO A 66 -14.46 -1.17 1.87
N VAL A 67 -13.41 -1.14 1.05
CA VAL A 67 -12.03 -1.25 1.53
C VAL A 67 -11.40 0.14 1.55
N GLN A 68 -11.00 0.59 2.73
CA GLN A 68 -10.23 1.83 2.90
C GLN A 68 -8.75 1.52 2.75
N ILE A 69 -8.11 2.17 1.79
CA ILE A 69 -6.72 1.97 1.43
C ILE A 69 -5.96 3.22 1.83
N SER A 70 -4.98 3.10 2.72
CA SER A 70 -4.10 4.21 3.13
C SER A 70 -2.68 3.97 2.64
N VAL A 71 -2.11 4.99 2.00
CA VAL A 71 -0.76 4.94 1.43
C VAL A 71 0.21 5.81 2.23
N PRO A 72 1.48 5.41 2.35
CA PRO A 72 2.47 6.17 3.09
C PRO A 72 2.89 7.40 2.28
N ALA A 73 3.50 8.37 2.95
CA ALA A 73 3.88 9.63 2.30
C ALA A 73 4.88 9.45 1.15
N ALA A 74 5.69 8.39 1.16
CA ALA A 74 6.57 8.05 0.04
C ALA A 74 5.77 7.77 -1.23
N LEU A 75 4.71 6.96 -1.13
CA LEU A 75 3.85 6.60 -2.26
C LEU A 75 2.91 7.75 -2.67
N ALA A 76 2.37 8.50 -1.71
CA ALA A 76 1.52 9.67 -1.98
C ALA A 76 2.24 10.82 -2.72
N ARG A 77 3.57 10.77 -2.80
CA ARG A 77 4.41 11.72 -3.55
C ARG A 77 4.78 11.22 -4.96
N GLU A 78 4.35 10.04 -5.34
CA GLU A 78 4.56 9.44 -6.65
C GLU A 78 3.20 9.21 -7.34
N PRO A 79 3.15 9.05 -8.68
CA PRO A 79 1.94 8.59 -9.33
C PRO A 79 1.54 7.20 -8.82
N TRP A 80 0.29 7.02 -8.42
CA TRP A 80 -0.21 5.73 -7.96
C TRP A 80 -1.68 5.51 -8.30
N GLY A 81 -2.15 4.28 -8.24
CA GLY A 81 -3.56 3.92 -8.46
C GLY A 81 -3.91 2.61 -7.79
N VAL A 82 -5.17 2.21 -7.89
CA VAL A 82 -5.66 0.92 -7.40
C VAL A 82 -6.30 0.17 -8.55
N VAL A 83 -5.90 -1.09 -8.72
CA VAL A 83 -6.58 -2.06 -9.61
C VAL A 83 -7.17 -3.16 -8.75
N PHE A 84 -8.31 -3.70 -9.17
CA PHE A 84 -9.02 -4.70 -8.40
C PHE A 84 -9.86 -5.58 -9.31
N SER A 85 -10.23 -6.77 -8.82
CA SER A 85 -11.27 -7.58 -9.44
C SER A 85 -12.29 -7.98 -8.40
N TYR A 86 -13.52 -8.17 -8.84
CA TYR A 86 -14.63 -8.61 -8.01
C TYR A 86 -15.52 -9.59 -8.79
N LEU A 87 -16.40 -10.28 -8.07
CA LEU A 87 -17.48 -11.08 -8.65
C LEU A 87 -18.80 -10.33 -8.51
N THR A 88 -19.58 -10.33 -9.58
CA THR A 88 -20.99 -9.94 -9.53
C THR A 88 -21.83 -11.03 -8.84
N PRO A 89 -23.10 -10.75 -8.49
CA PRO A 89 -23.99 -11.75 -7.89
C PRO A 89 -24.21 -12.98 -8.77
N ASP A 90 -24.13 -12.80 -10.10
CA ASP A 90 -24.25 -13.88 -11.09
C ASP A 90 -22.95 -14.69 -11.26
N GLY A 91 -21.89 -14.33 -10.53
CA GLY A 91 -20.58 -14.99 -10.57
C GLY A 91 -19.67 -14.54 -11.70
N GLU A 92 -20.01 -13.46 -12.41
CA GLU A 92 -19.13 -12.88 -13.43
C GLU A 92 -17.96 -12.15 -12.77
N ARG A 93 -16.74 -12.39 -13.26
CA ARG A 93 -15.56 -11.66 -12.81
C ARG A 93 -15.41 -10.37 -13.60
N VAL A 94 -15.32 -9.25 -12.90
CA VAL A 94 -15.11 -7.92 -13.48
C VAL A 94 -13.83 -7.31 -12.93
N ASP A 95 -13.06 -6.69 -13.82
CA ASP A 95 -11.85 -5.93 -13.48
C ASP A 95 -12.19 -4.43 -13.40
N GLY A 96 -11.71 -3.78 -12.34
CA GLY A 96 -11.93 -2.36 -12.06
C GLY A 96 -10.64 -1.65 -11.72
N SER A 97 -10.68 -0.32 -11.77
CA SER A 97 -9.56 0.52 -11.35
C SER A 97 -10.03 1.88 -10.84
N SER A 98 -9.20 2.47 -9.98
CA SER A 98 -9.31 3.89 -9.66
C SER A 98 -8.77 4.74 -10.81
N ARG A 99 -8.99 6.05 -10.74
CA ARG A 99 -8.14 7.00 -11.46
C ARG A 99 -6.68 6.89 -10.98
N ILE A 100 -5.75 7.33 -11.80
CA ILE A 100 -4.37 7.57 -11.37
C ILE A 100 -4.31 8.85 -10.54
N PHE A 101 -3.70 8.76 -9.36
CA PHE A 101 -3.40 9.86 -8.47
C PHE A 101 -2.01 10.39 -8.80
N VAL A 102 -1.94 11.45 -9.59
CA VAL A 102 -0.66 12.13 -9.87
C VAL A 102 -0.42 13.20 -8.79
N PRO A 103 0.76 13.24 -8.16
CA PRO A 103 1.09 14.22 -7.15
C PRO A 103 1.09 15.64 -7.76
N GLY A 104 0.20 16.50 -7.24
CA GLY A 104 0.09 17.91 -7.63
C GLY A 104 0.11 18.83 -6.40
N GLN A 105 -0.77 19.85 -6.38
CA GLN A 105 -0.94 20.71 -5.19
C GLN A 105 -1.51 19.93 -3.99
N PHE A 106 -2.27 18.87 -4.25
CA PHE A 106 -2.83 17.97 -3.24
C PHE A 106 -2.28 16.57 -3.44
N ARG A 107 -1.84 15.95 -2.34
CA ARG A 107 -1.39 14.55 -2.33
C ARG A 107 -2.53 13.67 -1.86
N GLN A 108 -2.81 12.59 -2.60
CA GLN A 108 -3.79 11.60 -2.18
C GLN A 108 -3.10 10.59 -1.26
N TYR A 109 -3.55 10.51 0.00
CA TYR A 109 -3.02 9.58 1.00
C TYR A 109 -3.93 8.38 1.26
N ALA A 110 -5.16 8.40 0.74
CA ALA A 110 -6.09 7.31 0.91
C ALA A 110 -7.04 7.18 -0.29
N TYR A 111 -7.60 6.00 -0.49
CA TYR A 111 -8.67 5.74 -1.45
C TYR A 111 -9.66 4.76 -0.82
N THR A 112 -10.95 5.05 -0.95
CA THR A 112 -12.01 4.12 -0.56
C THR A 112 -12.46 3.38 -1.81
N LEU A 113 -12.23 2.07 -1.84
CA LEU A 113 -12.71 1.18 -2.89
C LEU A 113 -14.13 0.76 -2.52
N GLU A 114 -15.08 1.21 -3.33
CA GLU A 114 -16.49 0.80 -3.28
C GLU A 114 -16.81 0.02 -4.56
N LEU A 115 -17.45 -1.13 -4.41
CA LEU A 115 -17.91 -1.91 -5.56
C LEU A 115 -19.27 -1.35 -6.05
N PRO A 116 -19.61 -1.53 -7.35
CA PRO A 116 -20.82 -0.94 -7.91
C PRO A 116 -22.12 -1.41 -7.25
N ASN A 117 -22.21 -2.67 -6.82
CA ASN A 117 -23.40 -3.24 -6.19
C ASN A 117 -23.11 -3.78 -4.78
N GLU A 118 -24.13 -3.78 -3.92
CA GLU A 118 -24.03 -4.25 -2.53
C GLU A 118 -23.76 -5.75 -2.39
N ASP A 119 -24.11 -6.53 -3.41
CA ASP A 119 -23.87 -7.98 -3.43
C ASP A 119 -22.58 -8.37 -4.18
N ASP A 120 -21.85 -7.39 -4.73
CA ASP A 120 -20.56 -7.63 -5.37
C ASP A 120 -19.52 -8.07 -4.32
N ARG A 121 -18.71 -9.07 -4.67
CA ARG A 121 -17.68 -9.64 -3.79
C ARG A 121 -16.29 -9.32 -4.30
N LEU A 122 -15.52 -8.55 -3.53
CA LEU A 122 -14.11 -8.29 -3.84
C LEU A 122 -13.32 -9.61 -3.88
N LEU A 123 -12.42 -9.75 -4.85
CA LEU A 123 -11.48 -10.87 -4.93
C LEU A 123 -10.06 -10.46 -4.54
N PHE A 124 -9.60 -9.34 -5.10
CA PHE A 124 -8.32 -8.76 -4.73
C PHE A 124 -8.32 -7.26 -5.04
N ALA A 125 -7.44 -6.52 -4.37
CA ALA A 125 -7.09 -5.15 -4.69
C ALA A 125 -5.58 -5.00 -4.65
N ALA A 126 -5.01 -4.27 -5.60
CA ALA A 126 -3.59 -3.96 -5.64
C ALA A 126 -3.38 -2.46 -5.79
N VAL A 127 -2.62 -1.88 -4.87
CA VAL A 127 -2.08 -0.54 -5.06
C VAL A 127 -0.88 -0.64 -5.99
N GLN A 128 -0.88 0.17 -7.05
CA GLN A 128 0.21 0.27 -8.01
C GLN A 128 0.93 1.60 -7.83
N ARG A 129 2.25 1.55 -7.63
CA ARG A 129 3.14 2.70 -7.86
C ARG A 129 3.46 2.76 -9.33
N LEU A 130 3.39 3.95 -9.92
CA LEU A 130 3.53 4.16 -11.35
C LEU A 130 4.66 5.15 -11.62
N ALA A 131 5.50 4.84 -12.59
CA ALA A 131 6.45 5.78 -13.18
C ALA A 131 5.97 6.22 -14.55
N ILE A 132 6.21 7.49 -14.89
CA ILE A 132 5.95 8.00 -16.25
C ILE A 132 7.29 8.02 -17.00
N VAL A 133 7.44 7.12 -17.97
CA VAL A 133 8.67 6.97 -18.76
C VAL A 133 8.36 7.30 -20.22
N GLN A 134 9.16 8.18 -20.83
CA GLN A 134 9.18 8.55 -22.27
C GLN A 134 7.91 8.19 -23.09
N GLY A 135 6.85 9.00 -23.03
CA GLY A 135 5.67 8.86 -23.90
C GLY A 135 4.33 8.61 -23.21
N ASP A 136 4.13 9.20 -22.02
CA ASP A 136 2.86 9.25 -21.25
C ASP A 136 2.24 7.92 -20.81
N THR A 137 2.84 6.77 -21.12
CA THR A 137 2.34 5.48 -20.64
C THR A 137 2.84 5.23 -19.21
N PRO A 138 1.95 5.13 -18.21
CA PRO A 138 2.36 4.79 -16.86
C PRO A 138 2.85 3.34 -16.80
N VAL A 139 4.04 3.15 -16.24
CA VAL A 139 4.64 1.84 -16.02
C VAL A 139 4.59 1.51 -14.53
N PRO A 140 3.96 0.39 -14.13
CA PRO A 140 3.99 -0.06 -12.73
C PRO A 140 5.41 -0.38 -12.26
N THR A 141 5.80 0.19 -11.13
CA THR A 141 7.09 -0.01 -10.47
C THR A 141 6.96 -0.51 -9.03
N GLY A 142 5.74 -0.75 -8.57
CA GLY A 142 5.51 -1.36 -7.27
C GLY A 142 4.08 -1.85 -7.09
N TYR A 143 3.90 -2.93 -6.32
CA TYR A 143 2.62 -3.56 -6.06
C TYR A 143 2.46 -3.90 -4.58
N TRP A 144 1.33 -3.51 -3.99
CA TRP A 144 0.89 -3.93 -2.66
C TRP A 144 -0.46 -4.60 -2.79
N ILE A 145 -0.54 -5.90 -2.50
CA ILE A 145 -1.70 -6.71 -2.84
C ILE A 145 -2.44 -7.17 -1.59
N LEU A 146 -3.75 -6.91 -1.61
CA LEU A 146 -4.73 -7.51 -0.73
C LEU A 146 -5.50 -8.60 -1.49
N ARG A 147 -5.57 -9.80 -0.91
CA ARG A 147 -6.56 -10.82 -1.24
C ARG A 147 -7.76 -10.67 -0.30
N ALA A 148 -8.95 -10.56 -0.86
CA ALA A 148 -10.17 -10.55 -0.07
C ALA A 148 -10.62 -11.99 0.20
N GLU A 149 -10.93 -12.27 1.46
CA GLU A 149 -11.65 -13.47 1.88
C GLU A 149 -13.08 -13.10 2.28
N ALA A 150 -14.01 -14.04 2.12
CA ALA A 150 -15.42 -13.84 2.39
C ALA A 150 -15.86 -14.57 3.66
#